data_AF-A0AAD6UZK1-F1
#
_entry.id   AF-A0AAD6UZK1-F1
#
_cell.length_a   1.000
_cell.length_b   1.000
_cell.length_c   1.000
_cell.angle_alpha   90.00
_cell.angle_beta   90.00
_cell.angle_gamma   90.00
#
_symmetry.space_group_name_H-M   'P 1'
#
loop_
_entity.id
_entity.type
_entity.pdbx_description
1 polymer ?
#
loop_
_entity_poly.entity_id
_entity_poly.type
_entity_poly.pdbx_seq_one_letter_code
_entity_poly.pdbx_strand_id
1 'polypeptide(L)'
;MNGTTKRSQDDIGLTSIIAIEEILIRVCRCPASTAPAILLRAGLFPCSPCHPTLAVDVQLLDFVMELFLNMAPNNTAFCHTLESSLARRGFKLAHRVEQFYADSHLQETLRRRFANALEWYTQL
;
A
#
# COMPACT_ATOMS: atom_id res chain seq x y z
N MET A 1 3.93 41.83 -35.06
CA MET A 1 4.21 40.57 -35.78
C MET A 1 4.68 39.55 -34.76
N ASN A 2 4.03 38.39 -34.78
CA ASN A 2 4.00 37.35 -33.75
C ASN A 2 5.32 36.60 -33.57
N GLY A 3 5.48 36.02 -32.38
CA GLY A 3 6.50 34.99 -32.15
C GLY A 3 6.56 34.45 -30.72
N THR A 4 5.43 34.22 -30.03
CA THR A 4 5.43 33.48 -28.77
C THR A 4 5.50 31.98 -29.07
N THR A 5 6.69 31.41 -28.96
CA THR A 5 6.93 29.96 -28.97
C THR A 5 6.29 29.35 -27.72
N LYS A 6 5.09 28.79 -27.86
CA LYS A 6 4.49 27.90 -26.83
C LYS A 6 5.35 26.65 -26.73
N ARG A 7 6.13 26.55 -25.66
CA ARG A 7 6.83 25.33 -25.26
C ARG A 7 5.74 24.37 -24.74
N SER A 8 5.39 23.35 -25.52
CA SER A 8 4.55 22.25 -25.04
C SER A 8 5.36 21.55 -23.96
N GLN A 9 4.97 21.79 -22.71
CA GLN A 9 5.48 21.03 -21.59
C GLN A 9 4.55 19.83 -21.48
N ASP A 10 4.98 18.72 -22.06
CA ASP A 10 4.26 17.47 -21.99
C ASP A 10 4.40 16.96 -20.55
N ASP A 11 3.44 17.31 -19.70
CA ASP A 11 3.36 16.82 -18.31
C ASP A 11 3.05 15.32 -18.33
N ILE A 12 4.11 14.51 -18.45
CA ILE A 12 4.01 13.06 -18.28
C ILE A 12 3.77 12.80 -16.79
N GLY A 13 2.50 12.66 -16.40
CA GLY A 13 2.11 12.19 -15.08
C GLY A 13 2.52 10.73 -14.90
N LEU A 14 3.58 10.48 -14.14
CA LEU A 14 3.99 9.12 -13.80
C LEU A 14 3.17 8.63 -12.59
N THR A 15 2.08 7.91 -12.84
CA THR A 15 1.30 7.28 -11.76
C THR A 15 1.96 5.96 -11.35
N SER A 16 2.78 5.98 -10.31
CA SER A 16 3.24 4.74 -9.67
C SER A 16 2.24 4.34 -8.58
N ILE A 17 1.46 3.30 -8.85
CA ILE A 17 0.42 2.79 -7.93
C ILE A 17 1.03 1.86 -6.85
N ILE A 18 2.26 1.39 -7.05
CA ILE A 18 2.79 0.23 -6.30
C ILE A 18 4.29 0.41 -6.01
N ALA A 19 4.61 0.78 -4.77
CA ALA A 19 5.95 0.78 -4.18
C ALA A 19 5.87 0.31 -2.72
N ILE A 20 6.96 -0.28 -2.20
CA ILE A 20 7.12 -0.58 -0.76
C ILE A 20 8.22 0.32 -0.22
N GLU A 21 7.91 1.07 0.83
CA GLU A 21 8.84 1.96 1.51
C GLU A 21 8.85 1.69 3.01
N GLU A 22 10.04 1.72 3.61
CA GLU A 22 10.17 1.72 5.07
C GLU A 22 9.96 3.13 5.60
N ILE A 23 9.00 3.30 6.50
CA ILE A 23 8.64 4.61 7.05
C ILE A 23 8.97 4.63 8.54
N LEU A 24 9.79 5.59 8.95
CA LEU A 24 10.08 5.86 10.35
C LEU A 24 9.07 6.89 10.88
N ILE A 25 8.18 6.45 11.77
CA ILE A 25 7.21 7.32 12.45
C ILE A 25 7.65 7.65 13.87
N ARG A 26 7.54 8.92 14.27
CA ARG A 26 7.78 9.36 15.64
C ARG A 26 6.47 9.41 16.41
N VAL A 27 6.32 8.50 17.36
CA VAL A 27 5.15 8.45 18.23
C VAL A 27 5.40 9.16 19.56
N CYS A 28 4.39 9.87 20.08
CA CYS A 28 4.35 10.32 21.48
C CYS A 28 3.14 9.77 22.21
N ARG A 29 3.12 9.91 23.54
CA ARG A 29 1.96 9.54 24.40
C ARG A 29 0.76 10.49 24.23
N CYS A 30 0.91 11.49 23.38
CA CYS A 30 -0.12 12.44 23.00
C CYS A 30 -1.17 11.74 22.11
N PRO A 31 -2.49 12.01 22.28
CA PRO A 31 -3.53 11.38 21.46
C PRO A 31 -3.38 11.67 19.95
N ALA A 32 -2.79 12.82 19.60
CA ALA A 32 -2.62 13.28 18.23
C ALA A 32 -1.37 12.74 17.50
N SER A 33 -0.52 11.95 18.16
CA SER A 33 0.67 11.35 17.51
C SER A 33 0.83 9.88 17.85
N THR A 34 -0.30 9.18 17.90
CA THR A 34 -0.33 7.72 17.84
C THR A 34 0.08 7.25 16.44
N ALA A 35 0.60 6.02 16.33
CA ALA A 35 1.01 5.47 15.05
C ALA A 35 -0.12 5.47 13.99
N PRO A 36 -1.37 5.03 14.30
CA PRO A 36 -2.47 5.10 13.34
C PRO A 36 -2.78 6.53 12.89
N ALA A 37 -2.81 7.50 13.80
CA ALA A 37 -3.14 8.88 13.45
C ALA A 37 -2.09 9.52 12.53
N ILE A 38 -0.81 9.21 12.73
CA ILE A 38 0.27 9.69 11.86
C ILE A 38 0.15 9.07 10.46
N LEU A 39 -0.10 7.76 10.38
CA LEU A 39 -0.26 7.06 9.10
C LEU A 39 -1.46 7.59 8.32
N LEU A 40 -2.62 7.76 8.96
CA LEU A 40 -3.82 8.28 8.30
C LEU A 40 -3.62 9.70 7.77
N ARG A 41 -2.92 10.57 8.51
CA ARG A 41 -2.54 11.91 8.03
C ARG A 41 -1.62 11.88 6.81
N ALA A 42 -0.89 10.77 6.61
CA ALA A 42 -0.04 10.54 5.45
C ALA A 42 -0.78 9.83 4.29
N GLY A 43 -2.09 9.60 4.40
CA GLY A 43 -2.86 8.84 3.40
C GLY A 43 -2.62 7.33 3.46
N LEU A 44 -2.06 6.83 4.56
CA LEU A 44 -1.76 5.42 4.77
C LEU A 44 -2.67 4.82 5.83
N PHE A 45 -3.24 3.66 5.54
CA PHE A 45 -4.11 2.93 6.42
C PHE A 45 -3.37 1.78 7.11
N PRO A 46 -3.30 1.73 8.44
CA PRO A 46 -2.58 0.68 9.15
C PRO A 46 -3.28 -0.68 9.06
N CYS A 47 -2.52 -1.77 8.98
CA CYS A 47 -3.05 -3.13 9.04
C CYS A 47 -3.57 -3.55 10.43
N SER A 48 -3.30 -2.74 11.47
CA SER A 48 -3.77 -2.96 12.84
C SER A 48 -3.80 -1.64 13.60
N PRO A 49 -4.85 -1.36 14.38
CA PRO A 49 -4.95 -0.14 15.18
C PRO A 49 -3.94 -0.12 16.34
N CYS A 50 -3.54 -1.29 16.87
CA CYS A 50 -2.68 -1.39 18.05
C CYS A 50 -1.20 -1.62 17.71
N HIS A 51 -0.92 -2.38 16.64
CA HIS A 51 0.44 -2.75 16.27
C HIS A 51 0.62 -2.75 14.73
N PRO A 52 0.68 -1.56 14.10
CA PRO A 52 0.81 -1.45 12.65
C PRO A 52 2.19 -1.96 12.20
N THR A 53 2.21 -3.09 11.49
CA THR A 53 3.42 -3.67 10.87
C THR A 53 3.50 -3.43 9.37
N LEU A 54 2.39 -2.97 8.79
CA LEU A 54 2.24 -2.55 7.41
C LEU A 54 1.18 -1.45 7.39
N ALA A 55 1.37 -0.48 6.50
CA ALA A 55 0.32 0.45 6.14
C ALA A 55 0.10 0.38 4.63
N VAL A 56 -1.16 0.47 4.21
CA VAL A 56 -1.59 0.39 2.82
C VAL A 56 -2.09 1.76 2.40
N ASP A 57 -1.75 2.21 1.20
CA ASP A 57 -2.29 3.48 0.68
C ASP A 57 -3.81 3.47 0.64
N VAL A 58 -4.46 4.53 1.13
CA VAL A 58 -5.92 4.65 1.17
C VAL A 58 -6.51 4.61 -0.24
N GLN A 59 -5.87 5.24 -1.24
CA GLN A 59 -6.33 5.21 -2.62
C GLN A 59 -6.24 3.80 -3.21
N LEU A 60 -5.25 3.00 -2.79
CA LEU A 60 -5.18 1.60 -3.18
C LEU A 60 -6.33 0.79 -2.55
N LEU A 61 -6.70 1.07 -1.30
CA LEU A 61 -7.84 0.43 -0.65
C LEU A 61 -9.16 0.81 -1.33
N ASP A 62 -9.36 2.09 -1.64
CA ASP A 62 -10.54 2.57 -2.39
C ASP A 62 -10.64 1.89 -3.76
N PHE A 63 -9.53 1.83 -4.50
CA PHE A 63 -9.49 1.14 -5.79
C PHE A 63 -9.86 -0.35 -5.66
N VAL A 64 -9.38 -1.04 -4.62
CA VAL A 64 -9.69 -2.46 -4.41
C VAL A 64 -11.16 -2.66 -3.99
N MET A 65 -11.70 -1.75 -3.18
CA MET A 65 -13.12 -1.75 -2.83
C MET A 65 -13.99 -1.57 -4.08
N GLU A 66 -13.68 -0.58 -4.92
CA GLU A 66 -14.35 -0.38 -6.20
C GLU A 66 -14.20 -1.58 -7.14
N LEU A 67 -13.01 -2.19 -7.18
CA LEU A 67 -12.78 -3.41 -7.94
C LEU A 67 -13.72 -4.53 -7.47
N PHE A 68 -13.87 -4.73 -6.16
CA PHE A 68 -14.74 -5.75 -5.59
C PHE A 68 -16.23 -5.48 -5.73
N LEU A 69 -16.65 -4.25 -6.05
CA LEU A 69 -18.02 -3.99 -6.51
C LEU A 69 -18.25 -4.47 -7.94
N ASN A 70 -17.19 -4.53 -8.75
CA ASN A 70 -17.24 -4.93 -10.17
C ASN A 70 -16.84 -6.39 -10.41
N MET A 71 -16.24 -7.07 -9.43
CA MET A 71 -15.87 -8.48 -9.49
C MET A 71 -15.99 -9.15 -8.12
N ALA A 72 -16.22 -10.47 -8.08
CA ALA A 72 -16.25 -11.20 -6.81
C ALA A 72 -14.93 -10.99 -6.03
N PRO A 73 -14.99 -10.67 -4.72
CA PRO A 73 -13.81 -10.35 -3.93
C PRO A 73 -12.87 -11.56 -3.85
N ASN A 74 -11.68 -11.40 -4.42
CA ASN A 74 -10.64 -12.42 -4.41
C ASN A 74 -9.34 -11.83 -3.87
N ASN A 75 -9.31 -11.64 -2.54
CA ASN A 75 -8.14 -11.13 -1.83
C ASN A 75 -6.88 -11.94 -2.13
N THR A 76 -7.00 -13.27 -2.27
CA THR A 76 -5.85 -14.15 -2.55
C THR A 76 -5.27 -13.87 -3.93
N ALA A 77 -6.10 -13.83 -4.98
CA ALA A 77 -5.62 -13.55 -6.34
C ALA A 77 -5.13 -12.10 -6.47
N PHE A 78 -5.80 -11.15 -5.81
CA PHE A 78 -5.35 -9.77 -5.77
C PHE A 78 -3.97 -9.64 -5.12
N CYS A 79 -3.79 -10.18 -3.91
CA CYS A 79 -2.51 -10.13 -3.19
C CYS A 79 -1.40 -10.85 -3.96
N HIS A 80 -1.68 -12.02 -4.54
CA HIS A 80 -0.71 -12.74 -5.37
C HIS A 80 -0.27 -11.92 -6.59
N THR A 81 -1.22 -11.25 -7.25
CA THR A 81 -0.93 -10.37 -8.39
C THR A 81 -0.12 -9.15 -7.96
N LEU A 82 -0.47 -8.56 -6.82
CA LEU A 82 0.22 -7.41 -6.23
C LEU A 82 1.69 -7.77 -5.90
N GLU A 83 1.92 -8.91 -5.28
CA GLU A 83 3.27 -9.41 -4.99
C GLU A 83 4.08 -9.71 -6.23
N SER A 84 3.50 -10.40 -7.21
CA SER A 84 4.19 -10.67 -8.47
C SER A 84 4.57 -9.36 -9.17
N SER A 85 3.70 -8.34 -9.11
CA SER A 85 4.00 -7.00 -9.62
C SER A 85 5.15 -6.33 -8.86
N LEU A 86 5.13 -6.38 -7.53
CA LEU A 86 6.18 -5.85 -6.65
C LEU A 86 7.53 -6.55 -6.87
N ALA A 87 7.53 -7.87 -6.93
CA ALA A 87 8.72 -8.69 -7.16
C ALA A 87 9.37 -8.36 -8.52
N ARG A 88 8.56 -8.22 -9.58
CA ARG A 88 9.06 -7.78 -10.91
C ARG A 88 9.67 -6.39 -10.89
N ARG A 89 9.22 -5.51 -9.99
CA ARG A 89 9.75 -4.15 -9.78
C ARG A 89 10.95 -4.11 -8.83
N GLY A 90 11.39 -5.25 -8.31
CA GLY A 90 12.54 -5.37 -7.40
C GLY A 90 12.19 -5.18 -5.92
N PHE A 91 10.92 -4.98 -5.58
CA PHE A 91 10.47 -4.89 -4.19
C PHE A 91 10.24 -6.30 -3.64
N LYS A 92 11.02 -6.69 -2.62
CA LYS A 92 10.80 -7.91 -1.84
C LYS A 92 10.49 -7.48 -0.41
N LEU A 93 9.36 -7.92 0.18
CA LEU A 93 9.17 -7.73 1.64
C LEU A 93 10.11 -8.71 2.34
N ALA A 94 11.33 -8.27 2.61
CA ALA A 94 12.31 -9.05 3.34
C ALA A 94 11.88 -9.10 4.82
N HIS A 95 11.23 -10.18 5.23
CA HIS A 95 11.19 -10.50 6.65
C HIS A 95 12.43 -11.32 7.01
N ARG A 96 12.95 -11.11 8.21
CA ARG A 96 14.21 -11.68 8.75
C ARG A 96 14.16 -13.20 8.99
N VAL A 97 13.22 -13.93 8.38
CA VAL A 97 13.02 -15.36 8.60
C VAL A 97 13.36 -16.11 7.30
N GLU A 98 14.57 -16.65 7.33
CA GLU A 98 15.16 -17.78 6.59
C GLU A 98 14.88 -17.97 5.08
N GLN A 99 16.01 -17.97 4.37
CA GLN A 99 16.25 -17.89 2.92
C GLN A 99 15.79 -19.09 2.07
N PHE A 100 14.85 -19.93 2.51
CA PHE A 100 14.53 -21.18 1.80
C PHE A 100 13.09 -21.32 1.29
N TYR A 101 12.13 -20.49 1.74
CA TYR A 101 10.73 -20.48 1.27
C TYR A 101 10.20 -19.05 1.05
N ALA A 102 11.05 -18.16 0.53
CA ALA A 102 10.81 -16.72 0.53
C ALA A 102 9.50 -16.29 -0.18
N ASP A 103 9.14 -16.91 -1.31
CA ASP A 103 7.98 -16.48 -2.10
C ASP A 103 6.64 -16.91 -1.48
N SER A 104 6.58 -18.10 -0.87
CA SER A 104 5.35 -18.62 -0.23
C SER A 104 5.07 -17.94 1.12
N HIS A 105 6.10 -17.66 1.91
CA HIS A 105 5.94 -16.97 3.20
C HIS A 105 5.61 -15.48 3.03
N LEU A 106 6.13 -14.87 1.95
CA LEU A 106 5.79 -13.52 1.53
C LEU A 106 4.28 -13.39 1.27
N GLN A 107 3.75 -14.31 0.44
CA GLN A 107 2.34 -14.42 0.08
C GLN A 107 1.40 -14.44 1.27
N GLU A 108 1.69 -15.30 2.24
CA GLU A 108 0.87 -15.42 3.43
C GLU A 108 0.93 -14.16 4.31
N THR A 109 2.03 -13.41 4.27
CA THR A 109 2.24 -12.22 5.09
C THR A 109 1.54 -11.00 4.51
N LEU A 110 1.68 -10.70 3.21
CA LEU A 110 0.97 -9.58 2.60
C LEU A 110 -0.52 -9.84 2.59
N ARG A 111 -0.95 -11.04 2.19
CA ARG A 111 -2.37 -11.42 2.14
C ARG A 111 -3.06 -11.19 3.47
N ARG A 112 -2.45 -11.63 4.58
CA ARG A 112 -2.99 -11.44 5.92
C ARG A 112 -3.01 -9.97 6.34
N ARG A 113 -1.92 -9.22 6.12
CA ARG A 113 -1.84 -7.81 6.54
C ARG A 113 -2.76 -6.91 5.71
N PHE A 114 -2.87 -7.16 4.42
CA PHE A 114 -3.79 -6.47 3.52
C PHE A 114 -5.23 -6.79 3.87
N ALA A 115 -5.58 -8.07 4.09
CA ALA A 115 -6.92 -8.46 4.50
C ALA A 115 -7.34 -7.78 5.81
N ASN A 116 -6.45 -7.71 6.80
CA ASN A 116 -6.72 -6.99 8.04
C ASN A 116 -6.91 -5.49 7.80
N ALA A 117 -6.07 -4.85 6.98
CA ALA A 117 -6.22 -3.43 6.65
C ALA A 117 -7.57 -3.15 5.98
N LEU A 118 -7.95 -3.98 5.01
CA LEU A 118 -9.22 -3.88 4.30
C LEU A 118 -10.41 -4.12 5.23
N GLU A 119 -10.35 -5.11 6.10
CA GLU A 119 -11.40 -5.38 7.10
C GLU A 119 -11.63 -4.16 8.00
N TRP A 120 -10.56 -3.59 8.56
CA TRP A 120 -10.65 -2.37 9.36
C TRP A 120 -11.15 -1.18 8.55
N TYR A 121 -10.77 -1.08 7.28
CA TYR A 121 -11.22 -0.01 6.39
C TYR A 121 -12.72 -0.09 6.11
N THR A 122 -13.25 -1.30 5.90
CA THR A 122 -14.69 -1.52 5.65
C THR A 122 -15.59 -1.24 6.86
N GLN A 123 -15.01 -1.13 8.07
CA GLN A 123 -15.75 -0.87 9.31
C GLN A 123 -15.80 0.62 9.68
N LEU A 124 -15.15 1.49 8.90
CA LEU A 124 -15.20 2.95 9.04
C LEU A 124 -16.47 3.54 8.41
#